data_AF-A0A7W9IL66-F1
#
_entry.id   AF-A0A7W9IL66-F1
#
_cell.length_a   1.000
_cell.length_b   1.000
_cell.length_c   1.000
_cell.angle_alpha   90.00
_cell.angle_beta   90.00
_cell.angle_gamma   90.00
#
_symmetry.space_group_name_H-M   'P 1'
#
loop_
_entity.id
_entity.type
_entity.pdbx_description
1 polymer ?
#
loop_
_entity_poly.entity_id
_entity_poly.type
_entity_poly.pdbx_seq_one_letter_code
_entity_poly.pdbx_strand_id
1 'polypeptide(L)'
;MQRVVVDPEVPADVADLLRRNGPLLYRFRTGRTPRATDGPRIPRPLLGVFGATTGLGALAAVPLAVPAPGVAAFLFGSMVSVYGTILSVVYIARKPSPIDSEENVLYRHSQQWQGHYLILEDFDYGARNLLGRVQRAIDFIVHSRVNALGMLDRVRNAVMLPAEEWEIARLLTKLSALRAKHRNLARGGRSPEVTAAMVPLERALSASEAAVVARVEALERYAGHVAEAEKALRAQSQLDVLRQHLPEYEQLVAETGAARFSAPEIGYLSDDAETLRRALRDSFHSAHEAFRHLDGPPPPRDAPLAPGDHRNGSPPLGDHRDAPPAPGDHRNGSSAADRGDRPTTPPGDCRGEPS
;
A
#
# COMPACT_ATOMS: atom_id res chain seq x y z
N MET A 1 11.44 -10.45 -5.46
CA MET A 1 11.38 -10.98 -4.09
C MET A 1 10.00 -10.69 -3.53
N GLN A 2 9.33 -11.66 -2.90
CA GLN A 2 8.04 -11.41 -2.25
C GLN A 2 8.26 -10.60 -0.98
N ARG A 3 7.52 -9.50 -0.82
CA ARG A 3 7.62 -8.60 0.34
C ARG A 3 6.51 -8.85 1.34
N VAL A 4 6.74 -8.45 2.59
CA VAL A 4 5.71 -8.38 3.64
C VAL A 4 4.64 -7.38 3.19
N VAL A 5 3.37 -7.78 3.32
CA VAL A 5 2.23 -6.90 3.03
C VAL A 5 1.83 -6.22 4.32
N VAL A 6 1.66 -4.90 4.28
CA VAL A 6 1.32 -4.07 5.44
C VAL A 6 0.05 -3.32 5.11
N ASP A 7 -0.84 -3.22 6.10
CA ASP A 7 -2.09 -2.46 6.00
C ASP A 7 -1.79 -0.99 5.68
N PRO A 8 -2.46 -0.37 4.68
CA PRO A 8 -2.29 1.06 4.37
C PRO A 8 -2.63 2.00 5.53
N GLU A 9 -3.38 1.56 6.54
CA GLU A 9 -3.65 2.37 7.75
C GLU A 9 -2.41 2.54 8.65
N VAL A 10 -1.38 1.71 8.47
CA VAL A 10 -0.12 1.82 9.23
C VAL A 10 0.70 3.00 8.71
N PRO A 11 1.23 3.87 9.59
CA PRO A 11 2.07 5.00 9.19
C PRO A 11 3.26 4.57 8.31
N ALA A 12 3.56 5.34 7.27
CA ALA A 12 4.55 4.99 6.25
C ALA A 12 5.93 4.63 6.83
N ASP A 13 6.40 5.36 7.85
CA ASP A 13 7.68 5.12 8.52
C ASP A 13 7.73 3.73 9.18
N VAL A 14 6.62 3.32 9.80
CA VAL A 14 6.47 2.01 10.45
C VAL A 14 6.30 0.93 9.39
N ALA A 15 5.50 1.16 8.36
CA ALA A 15 5.29 0.22 7.26
C ALA A 15 6.61 -0.12 6.55
N ASP A 16 7.44 0.90 6.30
CA ASP A 16 8.78 0.72 5.73
C ASP A 16 9.69 -0.10 6.64
N LEU A 17 9.68 0.20 7.93
CA LEU A 17 10.46 -0.53 8.94
C LEU A 17 10.02 -2.00 9.02
N LEU A 18 8.72 -2.28 8.95
CA LEU A 18 8.17 -3.65 8.91
C LEU A 18 8.55 -4.38 7.61
N ARG A 19 8.43 -3.72 6.45
CA ARG A 19 8.78 -4.29 5.14
C ARG A 19 10.26 -4.65 5.03
N ARG A 20 11.16 -3.79 5.54
CA ARG A 20 12.61 -4.03 5.53
C ARG A 20 13.01 -5.21 6.43
N ASN A 21 12.27 -5.45 7.51
CA ASN A 21 12.63 -6.42 8.55
C ASN A 21 11.75 -7.68 8.58
N GLY A 22 11.21 -8.10 7.44
CA GLY A 22 10.32 -9.28 7.35
C GLY A 22 10.83 -10.55 8.05
N PRO A 23 12.12 -10.96 7.90
CA PRO A 23 12.64 -12.14 8.59
C PRO A 23 12.66 -12.03 10.12
N LEU A 24 12.79 -10.82 10.67
CA LEU A 24 12.76 -10.57 12.11
C LEU A 24 11.32 -10.65 12.65
N LEU A 25 10.32 -10.21 11.88
CA LEU A 25 8.91 -10.34 12.25
C LEU A 25 8.49 -11.81 12.41
N TYR A 26 8.98 -12.69 11.55
CA TYR A 26 8.77 -14.13 11.71
C TYR A 26 9.33 -14.64 13.04
N ARG A 27 10.55 -14.23 13.40
CA ARG A 27 11.18 -14.62 14.68
C ARG A 27 10.37 -14.15 15.87
N PHE A 28 9.88 -12.91 15.86
CA PHE A 28 9.05 -12.37 16.94
C PHE A 28 7.75 -13.17 17.11
N ARG A 29 7.13 -13.58 16.00
CA ARG A 29 5.92 -14.41 16.03
C ARG A 29 6.16 -15.83 16.56
N THR A 30 7.35 -16.39 16.33
CA THR A 30 7.74 -17.69 16.91
C THR A 30 8.10 -17.63 18.40
N GLY A 31 7.85 -16.50 19.07
CA GLY A 31 8.05 -16.34 20.52
C GLY A 31 9.44 -15.82 20.92
N ARG A 32 10.26 -15.37 19.96
CA ARG A 32 11.53 -14.72 20.28
C ARG A 32 11.25 -13.27 20.69
N THR A 33 11.25 -13.00 21.98
CA THR A 33 11.30 -11.62 22.46
C THR A 33 12.74 -11.12 22.38
N PRO A 34 13.00 -9.88 21.90
CA PRO A 34 14.33 -9.32 22.02
C PRO A 34 14.75 -9.37 23.49
N ARG A 35 15.96 -9.89 23.73
CA ARG A 35 16.51 -9.94 25.09
C ARG A 35 16.63 -8.48 25.51
N ALA A 36 15.99 -8.11 26.62
CA ALA A 36 16.24 -6.82 27.25
C ALA A 36 17.74 -6.78 27.55
N THR A 37 18.52 -6.18 26.64
CA THR A 37 19.93 -5.94 26.86
C THR A 37 19.98 -5.08 28.11
N ASP A 38 20.66 -5.59 29.13
CA ASP A 38 20.76 -5.00 30.46
C ASP A 38 20.75 -3.47 30.35
N GLY A 39 19.73 -2.85 30.95
CA GLY A 39 19.51 -1.40 30.97
C GLY A 39 20.80 -0.65 31.33
N PRO A 40 20.87 0.66 31.05
CA PRO A 40 22.12 1.39 30.84
C PRO A 40 23.14 1.04 31.93
N ARG A 41 24.00 0.05 31.66
CA ARG A 41 25.14 -0.23 32.51
C ARG A 41 26.03 0.96 32.27
N ILE A 42 25.98 1.93 33.17
CA ILE A 42 26.97 2.99 33.28
C ILE A 42 28.31 2.26 33.11
N PRO A 43 29.05 2.50 32.01
CA PRO A 43 30.21 1.69 31.72
C PRO A 43 31.12 1.82 32.94
N ARG A 44 31.56 0.70 33.52
CA ARG A 44 32.43 0.68 34.71
C ARG A 44 33.55 1.73 34.70
N PRO A 45 34.20 2.09 33.58
CA PRO A 45 35.17 3.21 33.58
C PRO A 45 34.56 4.56 33.99
N LEU A 46 33.30 4.85 33.66
CA LEU A 46 32.61 6.08 34.05
C LEU A 46 32.28 6.12 35.54
N LEU A 47 31.86 4.99 36.12
CA LEU A 47 31.72 4.86 37.58
C LEU A 47 33.09 5.02 38.27
N GLY A 48 34.17 4.55 37.64
CA GLY A 48 35.55 4.75 38.07
C GLY A 48 35.99 6.21 38.01
N VAL A 49 35.61 6.97 36.97
CA VAL A 49 35.89 8.41 36.87
C VAL A 49 35.11 9.20 37.92
N PHE A 50 33.81 8.94 38.10
CA PHE A 50 33.02 9.56 39.17
C PHE A 50 33.55 9.21 40.58
N GLY A 51 33.96 7.96 40.80
CA GLY A 51 34.58 7.54 42.06
C GLY A 51 35.95 8.20 42.29
N ALA A 52 36.78 8.29 41.26
CA ALA A 52 38.09 8.91 41.32
C ALA A 52 38.02 10.42 41.54
N THR A 53 37.07 11.12 40.92
CA THR A 53 36.89 12.58 41.13
C THR A 53 36.40 12.91 42.54
N THR A 54 35.49 12.10 43.09
CA THR A 54 35.03 12.29 44.48
C THR A 54 36.12 11.90 45.49
N GLY A 55 36.90 10.86 45.18
CA GLY A 55 38.03 10.42 46.01
C GLY A 55 39.20 11.40 46.03
N LEU A 56 39.57 12.01 44.90
CA LEU A 56 40.66 12.99 44.83
C LEU A 56 40.30 14.30 45.55
N GLY A 57 39.02 14.73 45.47
CA GLY A 57 38.51 15.89 46.21
C GLY A 57 38.48 15.66 47.72
N ALA A 58 38.17 14.45 48.17
CA ALA A 58 38.19 14.09 49.59
C ALA A 58 39.62 13.93 50.15
N LEU A 59 40.56 13.40 49.37
CA LEU A 59 41.96 13.24 49.80
C LEU A 59 42.71 14.59 49.86
N ALA A 60 42.34 15.56 49.02
CA ALA A 60 42.88 16.92 49.04
C ALA A 60 42.27 17.82 50.15
N ALA A 61 41.22 17.34 50.84
CA ALA A 61 40.62 18.03 51.99
C ALA A 61 41.36 17.75 53.32
N VAL A 62 42.54 17.11 53.28
CA VAL A 62 43.48 17.11 54.40
C VAL A 62 44.27 18.42 54.35
N PRO A 63 44.00 19.41 55.23
CA PRO A 63 44.62 20.71 55.13
C PRO A 63 46.01 20.66 55.78
N LEU A 64 47.02 20.24 55.02
CA LEU A 64 48.41 20.53 55.38
C LEU A 64 48.89 21.72 54.55
N ALA A 65 48.82 22.91 55.15
CA ALA A 65 49.57 24.12 54.81
C ALA A 65 49.95 24.30 53.32
N VAL A 66 48.97 24.51 52.44
CA VAL A 66 49.24 24.81 51.03
C VAL A 66 49.37 26.32 50.85
N PRO A 67 50.47 26.85 50.26
CA PRO A 67 50.64 28.29 50.03
C PRO A 67 49.59 28.81 49.04
N ALA A 68 49.30 30.12 49.11
CA ALA A 68 48.27 30.84 48.32
C ALA A 68 48.08 30.41 46.83
N PRO A 69 49.12 30.09 46.03
CA PRO A 69 48.92 29.60 44.66
C PRO A 69 48.22 28.24 44.54
N GLY A 70 48.23 27.40 45.59
CA GLY A 70 47.58 26.09 45.57
C GLY A 70 46.06 26.13 45.67
N VAL A 71 45.50 27.20 46.24
CA VAL A 71 44.03 27.40 46.31
C VAL A 71 43.46 27.64 44.91
N ALA A 72 44.16 28.41 44.07
CA ALA A 72 43.76 28.66 42.69
C ALA A 72 43.81 27.38 41.84
N ALA A 73 44.85 26.56 42.00
CA ALA A 73 44.97 25.28 41.31
C ALA A 73 43.85 24.30 41.72
N PHE A 74 43.44 24.32 42.99
CA PHE A 74 42.33 23.50 43.51
C PHE A 74 40.98 23.90 42.91
N LEU A 75 40.66 25.21 42.91
CA LEU A 75 39.42 25.71 42.32
C LEU A 75 39.35 25.39 40.83
N PHE A 76 40.45 25.57 40.10
CA PHE A 76 40.54 25.25 38.67
C PHE A 76 40.33 23.75 38.41
N GLY A 77 40.98 22.88 39.19
CA GLY A 77 40.81 21.42 39.08
C GLY A 77 39.38 20.96 39.36
N SER A 78 38.73 21.54 40.38
CA SER A 78 37.32 21.26 40.69
C SER A 78 36.38 21.70 39.57
N MET A 79 36.63 22.88 38.97
CA MET A 79 35.80 23.41 37.89
C MET A 79 35.95 22.58 36.61
N VAL A 80 37.17 22.15 36.28
CA VAL A 80 37.44 21.26 35.14
C VAL A 80 36.80 19.89 35.35
N SER A 81 36.82 19.35 36.58
CA SER A 81 36.15 18.09 36.90
C SER A 81 34.64 18.21 36.72
N VAL A 82 34.00 19.23 37.29
CA VAL A 82 32.56 19.47 37.13
C VAL A 82 32.20 19.66 35.66
N TYR A 83 32.98 20.45 34.91
CA TYR A 83 32.75 20.68 33.49
C TYR A 83 32.90 19.38 32.67
N GLY A 84 33.93 18.57 32.93
CA GLY A 84 34.10 17.27 32.30
C GLY A 84 32.96 16.30 32.62
N THR A 85 32.43 16.36 33.83
CA THR A 85 31.28 15.57 34.26
C THR A 85 30.02 15.97 33.50
N ILE A 86 29.74 17.27 33.42
CA ILE A 86 28.61 17.83 32.65
C ILE A 86 28.75 17.46 31.17
N LEU A 87 29.94 17.62 30.59
CA LEU A 87 30.21 17.30 29.19
C LEU A 87 30.03 15.79 28.90
N SER A 88 30.44 14.93 29.84
CA SER A 88 30.24 13.48 29.74
C SER A 88 28.76 13.10 29.82
N VAL A 89 28.00 13.70 30.74
CA VAL A 89 26.54 13.51 30.84
C VAL A 89 25.84 13.98 29.57
N VAL A 90 26.20 15.16 29.04
CA VAL A 90 25.64 15.68 27.77
C VAL A 90 26.03 14.79 26.59
N TYR A 91 27.25 14.27 26.54
CA TYR A 91 27.71 13.36 25.49
C TYR A 91 26.96 12.02 25.51
N ILE A 92 26.70 11.46 26.71
CA ILE A 92 25.90 10.24 26.87
C ILE A 92 24.43 10.50 26.55
N ALA A 93 23.87 11.64 26.97
CA ALA A 93 22.50 12.02 26.67
C ALA A 93 22.28 12.30 25.18
N ARG A 94 23.31 12.78 24.47
CA ARG A 94 23.27 13.01 23.02
C ARG A 94 23.57 11.77 22.18
N LYS A 95 24.27 10.76 22.73
CA LYS A 95 24.41 9.49 22.03
C LYS A 95 23.06 8.78 22.06
N PRO A 96 22.47 8.44 20.91
CA PRO A 96 21.28 7.61 20.89
C PRO A 96 21.62 6.33 21.67
N SER A 97 20.90 6.12 22.77
CA SER A 97 21.16 5.02 23.67
C SER A 97 20.99 3.71 22.89
N PRO A 98 21.88 2.71 23.05
CA PRO A 98 21.72 1.39 22.44
C PRO A 98 20.46 0.62 22.93
N ILE A 99 19.65 1.24 23.80
CA ILE A 99 18.31 0.78 24.21
C ILE A 99 17.33 0.82 23.02
N ASP A 100 17.51 1.75 22.08
CA ASP A 100 16.77 1.79 20.82
C ASP A 100 17.47 0.93 19.75
N SER A 101 17.79 -0.33 20.08
CA SER A 101 18.12 -1.27 19.02
C SER A 101 16.94 -1.32 18.06
N GLU A 102 17.20 -1.26 16.75
CA GLU A 102 16.15 -1.32 15.72
C GLU A 102 15.22 -2.52 15.95
N GLU A 103 15.74 -3.62 16.52
CA GLU A 103 14.97 -4.79 16.94
C GLU A 103 13.95 -4.50 18.05
N ASN A 104 14.28 -3.70 19.08
CA ASN A 104 13.35 -3.34 20.16
C ASN A 104 12.23 -2.42 19.66
N VAL A 105 12.59 -1.46 18.81
CA VAL A 105 11.64 -0.53 18.18
C VAL A 105 10.70 -1.31 17.24
N LEU A 106 11.26 -2.18 16.40
CA LEU A 106 10.50 -3.10 15.55
C LEU A 106 9.60 -4.02 16.37
N TYR A 107 10.10 -4.59 17.47
CA TYR A 107 9.30 -5.45 18.35
C TYR A 107 8.10 -4.69 18.94
N ARG A 108 8.32 -3.48 19.49
CA ARG A 108 7.24 -2.64 20.03
C ARG A 108 6.20 -2.30 18.97
N HIS A 109 6.64 -1.88 17.78
CA HIS A 109 5.73 -1.57 16.67
C HIS A 109 4.99 -2.81 16.17
N SER A 110 5.66 -3.96 16.06
CA SER A 110 5.00 -5.21 15.68
C SER A 110 3.95 -5.66 16.69
N GLN A 111 4.16 -5.42 17.98
CA GLN A 111 3.17 -5.70 19.04
C GLN A 111 1.98 -4.73 18.95
N GLN A 112 2.24 -3.44 18.73
CA GLN A 112 1.19 -2.43 18.62
C GLN A 112 0.29 -2.66 17.38
N TRP A 113 0.89 -3.05 16.26
CA TRP A 113 0.21 -3.25 14.98
C TRP A 113 -0.02 -4.74 14.66
N GLN A 114 -0.20 -5.58 15.67
CA GLN A 114 -0.53 -6.99 15.43
C GLN A 114 -1.79 -7.11 14.57
N GLY A 115 -1.76 -8.01 13.59
CA GLY A 115 -2.85 -8.22 12.64
C GLY A 115 -2.90 -7.21 11.48
N HIS A 116 -2.06 -6.16 11.48
CA HIS A 116 -1.99 -5.15 10.41
C HIS A 116 -0.76 -5.35 9.50
N TYR A 117 -0.13 -6.52 9.58
CA TYR A 117 0.91 -6.96 8.67
C TYR A 117 0.79 -8.47 8.44
N LEU A 118 1.17 -8.93 7.24
CA LEU A 118 1.10 -10.32 6.83
C LEU A 118 2.48 -10.78 6.34
N ILE A 119 2.98 -11.88 6.91
CA ILE A 119 4.31 -12.44 6.59
C ILE A 119 4.13 -13.61 5.62
N LEU A 120 5.15 -13.90 4.81
CA LEU A 120 5.10 -14.98 3.81
C LEU A 120 4.71 -16.34 4.41
N GLU A 121 5.08 -16.60 5.67
CA GLU A 121 4.77 -17.83 6.38
C GLU A 121 3.29 -18.02 6.69
N ASP A 122 2.49 -16.94 6.68
CA ASP A 122 1.03 -17.00 6.84
C ASP A 122 0.31 -17.56 5.61
N PHE A 123 1.01 -17.65 4.47
CA PHE A 123 0.46 -18.08 3.19
C PHE A 123 0.88 -19.52 2.86
N ASP A 124 -0.04 -20.29 2.29
CA ASP A 124 0.28 -21.55 1.64
C ASP A 124 1.00 -21.32 0.29
N TYR A 125 1.57 -22.37 -0.29
CA TYR A 125 2.38 -22.24 -1.51
C TYR A 125 1.60 -21.60 -2.68
N GLY A 126 0.33 -21.99 -2.86
CA GLY A 126 -0.54 -21.43 -3.90
C GLY A 126 -0.82 -19.94 -3.68
N ALA A 127 -1.15 -19.56 -2.45
CA ALA A 127 -1.39 -18.18 -2.07
C ALA A 127 -0.13 -17.31 -2.23
N ARG A 128 1.06 -17.82 -1.91
CA ARG A 128 2.33 -17.12 -2.16
C ARG A 128 2.52 -16.81 -3.64
N ASN A 129 2.22 -17.76 -4.53
CA ASN A 129 2.36 -17.54 -5.96
C ASN A 129 1.39 -16.45 -6.45
N LEU A 130 0.12 -16.49 -6.02
CA LEU A 130 -0.87 -15.45 -6.34
C LEU A 130 -0.44 -14.08 -5.79
N LEU A 131 0.02 -14.00 -4.55
CA LEU A 131 0.53 -12.75 -3.98
C LEU A 131 1.73 -12.20 -4.77
N GLY A 132 2.65 -13.08 -5.19
CA GLY A 132 3.78 -12.68 -6.03
C GLY A 132 3.38 -12.20 -7.43
N ARG A 133 2.24 -12.65 -7.96
CA ARG A 133 1.65 -12.11 -9.20
C ARG A 133 1.10 -10.71 -8.99
N VAL A 134 0.31 -10.52 -7.92
CA VAL A 134 -0.25 -9.22 -7.51
C VAL A 134 0.85 -8.19 -7.31
N GLN A 135 1.86 -8.51 -6.51
CA GLN A 135 2.98 -7.61 -6.22
C GLN A 135 3.70 -7.17 -7.49
N ARG A 136 3.95 -8.08 -8.44
CA ARG A 136 4.56 -7.74 -9.73
C ARG A 136 3.68 -6.83 -10.57
N ALA A 137 2.37 -7.09 -10.62
CA ALA A 137 1.44 -6.26 -11.37
C ALA A 137 1.38 -4.83 -10.81
N ILE A 138 1.26 -4.69 -9.48
CA ILE A 138 1.25 -3.39 -8.79
C ILE A 138 2.57 -2.66 -8.99
N ASP A 139 3.70 -3.35 -8.80
CA ASP A 139 5.02 -2.75 -8.97
C ASP A 139 5.20 -2.22 -10.40
N PHE A 140 4.75 -2.98 -11.40
CA PHE A 140 4.77 -2.54 -12.80
C PHE A 140 3.93 -1.27 -13.00
N ILE A 141 2.70 -1.24 -12.48
CA ILE A 141 1.81 -0.07 -12.63
C ILE A 141 2.40 1.16 -11.95
N VAL A 142 2.85 1.03 -10.70
CA VAL A 142 3.38 2.13 -9.88
C VAL A 142 4.62 2.75 -10.51
N HIS A 143 5.54 1.91 -11.01
CA HIS A 143 6.81 2.35 -11.60
C HIS A 143 6.73 2.65 -13.10
N SER A 144 5.55 2.48 -13.73
CA SER A 144 5.38 2.77 -15.15
C SER A 144 5.59 4.26 -15.46
N ARG A 145 6.20 4.56 -16.61
CA ARG A 145 6.41 5.95 -17.05
C ARG A 145 5.09 6.68 -17.25
N VAL A 146 4.05 5.96 -17.66
CA VAL A 146 2.69 6.48 -17.84
C VAL A 146 2.12 7.01 -16.52
N ASN A 147 2.30 6.27 -15.42
CA ASN A 147 1.91 6.72 -14.09
C ASN A 147 2.77 7.91 -13.62
N ALA A 148 4.07 7.89 -13.91
CA ALA A 148 4.99 8.99 -13.55
C ALA A 148 4.63 10.32 -14.25
N LEU A 149 4.17 10.26 -15.50
CA LEU A 149 3.71 11.43 -16.28
C LEU A 149 2.30 11.91 -15.90
N GLY A 150 1.64 11.27 -14.92
CA GLY A 150 0.29 11.65 -14.48
C GLY A 150 -0.80 11.36 -15.53
N MET A 151 -0.50 10.52 -16.53
CA MET A 151 -1.49 10.07 -17.52
C MET A 151 -2.49 9.08 -16.93
N LEU A 152 -2.13 8.46 -15.81
CA LEU A 152 -3.04 7.77 -14.92
C LEU A 152 -3.30 8.64 -13.69
N ASP A 153 -4.45 8.44 -13.04
CA ASP A 153 -4.76 9.10 -11.76
C ASP A 153 -3.79 8.62 -10.67
N ARG A 154 -2.65 9.30 -10.57
CA ARG A 154 -1.53 8.93 -9.72
C ARG A 154 -1.92 8.92 -8.25
N VAL A 155 -2.77 9.85 -7.83
CA VAL A 155 -3.23 9.95 -6.43
C VAL A 155 -4.13 8.78 -6.10
N ARG A 156 -5.10 8.48 -6.97
CA ARG A 156 -5.99 7.34 -6.78
C ARG A 156 -5.24 6.02 -6.83
N ASN A 157 -4.33 5.84 -7.78
CA ASN A 157 -3.49 4.63 -7.87
C ASN A 157 -2.59 4.44 -6.63
N ALA A 158 -2.02 5.53 -6.09
CA ALA A 158 -1.14 5.46 -4.93
C ALA A 158 -1.87 5.06 -3.64
N VAL A 159 -3.17 5.33 -3.53
CA VAL A 159 -3.98 4.97 -2.36
C VAL A 159 -4.71 3.64 -2.55
N MET A 160 -5.32 3.43 -3.72
CA MET A 160 -6.13 2.23 -3.98
C MET A 160 -5.27 0.97 -4.17
N LEU A 161 -4.16 1.03 -4.90
CA LEU A 161 -3.37 -0.18 -5.18
C LEU A 161 -2.80 -0.82 -3.91
N PRO A 162 -2.26 -0.07 -2.92
CA PRO A 162 -1.87 -0.65 -1.64
C PRO A 162 -3.03 -1.25 -0.84
N ALA A 163 -4.21 -0.62 -0.88
CA ALA A 163 -5.42 -1.15 -0.23
C ALA A 163 -5.89 -2.45 -0.89
N GLU A 164 -5.86 -2.52 -2.22
CA GLU A 164 -6.12 -3.74 -2.99
C GLU A 164 -5.11 -4.86 -2.69
N GLU A 165 -3.81 -4.53 -2.61
CA GLU A 165 -2.76 -5.49 -2.21
C GLU A 165 -3.08 -6.09 -0.83
N TRP A 166 -3.43 -5.24 0.14
CA TRP A 166 -3.77 -5.65 1.50
C TRP A 166 -5.01 -6.53 1.55
N GLU A 167 -6.10 -6.14 0.89
CA GLU A 167 -7.34 -6.91 0.89
C GLU A 167 -7.17 -8.29 0.25
N ILE A 168 -6.47 -8.37 -0.89
CA ILE A 168 -6.15 -9.65 -1.53
C ILE A 168 -5.27 -10.50 -0.61
N ALA A 169 -4.23 -9.92 -0.01
CA ALA A 169 -3.37 -10.63 0.92
C ALA A 169 -4.16 -11.17 2.13
N ARG A 170 -5.02 -10.35 2.73
CA ARG A 170 -5.89 -10.74 3.85
C ARG A 170 -6.81 -11.91 3.49
N LEU A 171 -7.42 -11.89 2.30
CA LEU A 171 -8.26 -12.98 1.81
C LEU A 171 -7.44 -14.26 1.58
N LEU A 172 -6.25 -14.15 0.97
CA LEU A 172 -5.35 -15.26 0.73
C LEU A 172 -4.86 -15.91 2.03
N THR A 173 -4.58 -15.13 3.08
CA THR A 173 -4.24 -15.65 4.41
C THR A 173 -5.41 -16.41 5.02
N LYS A 174 -6.64 -15.86 4.94
CA LYS A 174 -7.85 -16.55 5.42
C LYS A 174 -8.08 -17.87 4.69
N LEU A 175 -7.95 -17.90 3.37
CA LEU A 175 -8.04 -19.12 2.55
C LEU A 175 -6.96 -20.14 2.93
N SER A 176 -5.71 -19.69 3.11
CA SER A 176 -4.59 -20.55 3.53
C SER A 176 -4.86 -21.22 4.88
N ALA A 177 -5.36 -20.44 5.86
CA ALA A 177 -5.71 -20.95 7.18
C ALA A 177 -6.89 -21.94 7.13
N LEU A 178 -7.93 -21.66 6.33
CA LEU A 178 -9.07 -22.56 6.14
C LEU A 178 -8.65 -23.87 5.48
N ARG A 179 -7.82 -23.83 4.44
CA ARG A 179 -7.25 -25.04 3.81
C ARG A 179 -6.41 -25.85 4.78
N ALA A 180 -5.61 -25.20 5.62
CA ALA A 180 -4.83 -25.89 6.65
C ALA A 180 -5.73 -26.63 7.65
N LYS A 181 -6.79 -25.97 8.13
CA LYS A 181 -7.80 -26.60 9.00
C LYS A 181 -8.49 -27.78 8.30
N HIS A 182 -8.88 -27.61 7.05
CA HIS A 182 -9.52 -28.67 6.25
C HIS A 182 -8.62 -29.90 6.09
N ARG A 183 -7.33 -29.69 5.77
CA ARG A 183 -6.34 -30.77 5.68
C ARG A 183 -6.15 -31.49 7.01
N ASN A 184 -6.15 -30.76 8.13
CA ASN A 184 -6.01 -31.37 9.45
C ASN A 184 -7.22 -32.23 9.81
N LEU A 185 -8.45 -31.75 9.53
CA LEU A 185 -9.68 -32.53 9.71
C LEU A 185 -9.70 -33.78 8.82
N ALA A 186 -9.25 -33.67 7.58
CA ALA A 186 -9.19 -34.80 6.66
C ALA A 186 -8.23 -35.92 7.12
N ARG A 187 -7.14 -35.57 7.83
CA ARG A 187 -6.18 -36.55 8.38
C ARG A 187 -6.71 -37.29 9.63
N GLY A 188 -7.70 -36.74 10.34
CA GLY A 188 -8.24 -37.31 11.58
C GLY A 188 -9.19 -38.51 11.40
N GLY A 189 -9.38 -39.00 10.17
CA GLY A 189 -10.40 -40.00 9.84
C GLY A 189 -11.79 -39.37 9.72
N ARG A 190 -12.51 -39.66 8.62
CA ARG A 190 -13.84 -39.09 8.36
C ARG A 190 -14.91 -40.17 8.44
N SER A 191 -15.99 -39.91 9.19
CA SER A 191 -17.23 -40.65 9.00
C SER A 191 -17.88 -40.24 7.66
N PRO A 192 -18.69 -41.11 7.04
CA PRO A 192 -19.39 -40.77 5.79
C PRO A 192 -20.34 -39.57 5.95
N GLU A 193 -20.94 -39.40 7.14
CA GLU A 193 -21.81 -38.25 7.47
C GLU A 193 -21.03 -36.94 7.53
N VAL A 194 -19.84 -36.94 8.15
CA VAL A 194 -18.94 -35.77 8.17
C VAL A 194 -18.50 -35.42 6.75
N THR A 195 -18.23 -36.42 5.91
CA THR A 195 -17.83 -36.18 4.51
C THR A 195 -18.94 -35.48 3.73
N ALA A 196 -20.21 -35.91 3.89
CA ALA A 196 -21.35 -35.26 3.26
C ALA A 196 -21.52 -33.80 3.72
N ALA A 197 -21.30 -33.52 5.01
CA ALA A 197 -21.38 -32.17 5.58
C ALA A 197 -20.24 -31.24 5.10
N MET A 198 -19.09 -31.78 4.69
CA MET A 198 -17.96 -30.98 4.19
C MET A 198 -18.11 -30.55 2.73
N VAL A 199 -18.91 -31.24 1.90
CA VAL A 199 -19.06 -30.92 0.47
C VAL A 199 -19.53 -29.48 0.21
N PRO A 200 -20.52 -28.90 0.92
CA PRO A 200 -20.88 -27.49 0.75
C PRO A 200 -19.76 -26.52 1.15
N LEU A 201 -18.98 -26.86 2.18
CA LEU A 201 -17.86 -26.04 2.65
C LEU A 201 -16.71 -26.04 1.63
N GLU A 202 -16.42 -27.18 1.01
CA GLU A 202 -15.43 -27.28 -0.08
C GLU A 202 -15.86 -26.44 -1.29
N ARG A 203 -17.16 -26.48 -1.66
CA ARG A 203 -17.70 -25.64 -2.74
C ARG A 203 -17.61 -24.14 -2.42
N ALA A 204 -17.91 -23.75 -1.19
CA ALA A 204 -17.77 -22.36 -0.75
C ALA A 204 -16.30 -21.90 -0.78
N LEU A 205 -15.37 -22.77 -0.38
CA LEU A 205 -13.94 -22.51 -0.40
C LEU A 205 -13.42 -22.36 -1.85
N SER A 206 -13.81 -23.26 -2.76
CA SER A 206 -13.42 -23.18 -4.18
C SER A 206 -14.01 -21.96 -4.87
N ALA A 207 -15.26 -21.59 -4.56
CA ALA A 207 -15.87 -20.38 -5.10
C ALA A 207 -15.16 -19.11 -4.61
N SER A 208 -14.79 -19.08 -3.33
CA SER A 208 -14.02 -17.96 -2.75
C SER A 208 -12.63 -17.84 -3.37
N GLU A 209 -11.96 -18.97 -3.60
CA GLU A 209 -10.69 -19.00 -4.32
C GLU A 209 -10.81 -18.48 -5.76
N ALA A 210 -11.81 -18.95 -6.50
CA ALA A 210 -12.06 -18.50 -7.87
C ALA A 210 -12.31 -16.97 -7.94
N ALA A 211 -13.05 -16.42 -6.97
CA ALA A 211 -13.28 -14.98 -6.87
C ALA A 211 -11.98 -14.20 -6.63
N VAL A 212 -11.10 -14.68 -5.75
CA VAL A 212 -9.78 -14.05 -5.52
C VAL A 212 -8.91 -14.14 -6.77
N VAL A 213 -8.87 -15.29 -7.44
CA VAL A 213 -8.13 -15.46 -8.70
C VAL A 213 -8.63 -14.49 -9.78
N ALA A 214 -9.95 -14.35 -9.94
CA ALA A 214 -10.53 -13.41 -10.90
C ALA A 214 -10.14 -11.95 -10.60
N ARG A 215 -10.05 -11.57 -9.32
CA ARG A 215 -9.57 -10.23 -8.92
C ARG A 215 -8.10 -10.03 -9.27
N VAL A 216 -7.25 -11.03 -9.05
CA VAL A 216 -5.83 -10.99 -9.46
C VAL A 216 -5.71 -10.86 -10.98
N GLU A 217 -6.50 -11.61 -11.75
CA GLU A 217 -6.51 -11.52 -13.22
C GLU A 217 -7.03 -10.18 -13.74
N ALA A 218 -7.98 -9.55 -13.05
CA ALA A 218 -8.40 -8.18 -13.36
C ALA A 218 -7.25 -7.19 -13.16
N LEU A 219 -6.49 -7.32 -12.07
CA LEU A 219 -5.32 -6.48 -11.80
C LEU A 219 -4.20 -6.70 -12.82
N GLU A 220 -3.95 -7.94 -13.24
CA GLU A 220 -2.99 -8.24 -14.29
C GLU A 220 -3.41 -7.72 -15.66
N ARG A 221 -4.70 -7.79 -16.00
CA ARG A 221 -5.24 -7.15 -17.21
C ARG A 221 -5.02 -5.65 -17.18
N TYR A 222 -5.26 -5.00 -16.04
CA TYR A 222 -4.96 -3.58 -15.87
C TYR A 222 -3.47 -3.28 -16.09
N ALA A 223 -2.57 -4.08 -15.50
CA ALA A 223 -1.13 -3.96 -15.76
C ALA A 223 -0.79 -4.16 -17.25
N GLY A 224 -1.49 -5.07 -17.94
CA GLY A 224 -1.38 -5.26 -19.38
C GLY A 224 -1.76 -4.01 -20.18
N HIS A 225 -2.86 -3.36 -19.84
CA HIS A 225 -3.26 -2.09 -20.46
C HIS A 225 -2.25 -0.97 -20.22
N VAL A 226 -1.68 -0.90 -19.00
CA VAL A 226 -0.60 0.05 -18.69
C VAL A 226 0.65 -0.24 -19.54
N ALA A 227 0.95 -1.51 -19.82
CA ALA A 227 2.10 -1.89 -20.65
C ALA A 227 1.90 -1.47 -22.11
N GLU A 228 0.71 -1.65 -22.67
CA GLU A 228 0.39 -1.19 -24.03
C GLU A 228 0.44 0.34 -24.13
N ALA A 229 -0.10 1.04 -23.14
CA ALA A 229 0.02 2.48 -23.03
C ALA A 229 1.48 2.96 -22.98
N GLU A 230 2.34 2.24 -22.25
CA GLU A 230 3.76 2.57 -22.17
C GLU A 230 4.51 2.32 -23.49
N LYS A 231 4.15 1.27 -24.24
CA LYS A 231 4.68 1.04 -25.59
C LYS A 231 4.29 2.17 -26.53
N ALA A 232 3.02 2.57 -26.52
CA ALA A 232 2.53 3.66 -27.36
C ALA A 232 3.17 5.00 -26.98
N LEU A 233 3.38 5.27 -25.69
CA LEU A 233 4.13 6.45 -25.21
C LEU A 233 5.59 6.44 -25.70
N ARG A 234 6.26 5.27 -25.68
CA ARG A 234 7.61 5.13 -26.20
C ARG A 234 7.68 5.42 -27.71
N ALA A 235 6.76 4.85 -28.48
CA ALA A 235 6.66 5.10 -29.92
C ALA A 235 6.41 6.58 -30.23
N GLN A 236 5.53 7.25 -29.49
CA GLN A 236 5.32 8.70 -29.62
C GLN A 236 6.61 9.49 -29.35
N SER A 237 7.33 9.16 -28.28
CA SER A 237 8.58 9.86 -27.95
C SER A 237 9.66 9.69 -29.01
N GLN A 238 9.69 8.55 -29.72
CA GLN A 238 10.60 8.33 -30.84
C GLN A 238 10.21 9.19 -32.04
N LEU A 239 8.92 9.23 -32.40
CA LEU A 239 8.43 10.09 -33.49
C LEU A 239 8.67 11.57 -33.22
N ASP A 240 8.52 12.01 -31.97
CA ASP A 240 8.78 13.41 -31.60
C ASP A 240 10.27 13.76 -31.76
N VAL A 241 11.19 12.82 -31.48
CA VAL A 241 12.63 13.00 -31.79
C VAL A 241 12.86 13.07 -33.30
N LEU A 242 12.26 12.18 -34.09
CA LEU A 242 12.39 12.23 -35.56
C LEU A 242 11.87 13.56 -36.13
N ARG A 243 10.74 14.05 -35.61
CA ARG A 243 10.16 15.34 -36.02
C ARG A 243 11.07 16.53 -35.71
N GLN A 244 11.84 16.48 -34.63
CA GLN A 244 12.79 17.54 -34.30
C GLN A 244 13.93 17.65 -35.34
N HIS A 245 14.30 16.54 -35.98
CA HIS A 245 15.33 16.51 -37.03
C HIS A 245 14.77 16.76 -38.44
N LEU A 246 13.45 16.75 -38.62
CA LEU A 246 12.81 16.95 -39.92
C LEU A 246 13.25 18.25 -40.64
N PRO A 247 13.40 19.40 -39.96
CA PRO A 247 13.89 20.62 -40.61
C PRO A 247 15.32 20.51 -41.17
N GLU A 248 16.18 19.71 -40.53
CA GLU A 248 17.57 19.47 -40.99
C GLU A 248 17.56 18.64 -42.28
N TYR A 249 16.66 17.65 -42.36
CA TYR A 249 16.45 16.87 -43.58
C TYR A 249 15.81 17.70 -44.70
N GLU A 250 14.85 18.57 -44.39
CA GLU A 250 14.26 19.49 -45.37
C GLU A 250 15.30 20.47 -45.93
N GLN A 251 16.18 20.99 -45.07
CA GLN A 251 17.29 21.84 -45.50
C GLN A 251 18.24 21.08 -46.43
N LEU A 252 18.60 19.84 -46.08
CA LEU A 252 19.44 18.99 -46.93
C LEU A 252 18.78 18.69 -48.30
N VAL A 253 17.46 18.45 -48.33
CA VAL A 253 16.70 18.25 -49.58
C VAL A 253 16.67 19.53 -50.43
N ALA A 254 16.52 20.69 -49.80
CA ALA A 254 16.58 21.98 -50.48
C ALA A 254 17.98 22.25 -51.07
N GLU A 255 19.05 21.92 -50.34
CA GLU A 255 20.44 22.05 -50.78
C GLU A 255 20.81 21.06 -51.90
N THR A 256 20.23 19.85 -51.90
CA THR A 256 20.51 18.80 -52.88
C THR A 256 19.63 18.85 -54.14
N GLY A 257 18.65 19.76 -54.21
CA GLY A 257 17.78 19.94 -55.38
C GLY A 257 16.84 18.77 -55.68
N ALA A 258 16.69 17.81 -54.77
CA ALA A 258 15.91 16.58 -54.95
C ALA A 258 14.39 16.74 -54.68
N ALA A 259 13.87 17.97 -54.77
CA ALA A 259 12.53 18.38 -54.32
C ALA A 259 11.34 17.63 -54.93
N ARG A 260 11.54 16.75 -55.93
CA ARG A 260 10.49 15.96 -56.56
C ARG A 260 10.26 14.57 -55.95
N PHE A 261 11.15 14.05 -55.09
CA PHE A 261 11.05 12.68 -54.57
C PHE A 261 10.65 12.56 -53.08
N SER A 262 10.71 13.62 -52.26
CA SER A 262 10.61 13.50 -50.79
C SER A 262 9.27 13.91 -50.16
N ALA A 263 8.40 14.64 -50.86
CA ALA A 263 7.17 15.19 -50.29
C ALA A 263 6.09 14.15 -49.89
N PRO A 264 5.90 13.01 -50.60
CA PRO A 264 4.89 12.02 -50.23
C PRO A 264 5.22 11.25 -48.94
N GLU A 265 6.49 10.89 -48.71
CA GLU A 265 6.91 10.09 -47.55
C GLU A 265 6.73 10.82 -46.22
N ILE A 266 6.89 12.15 -46.20
CA ILE A 266 6.69 12.97 -45.00
C ILE A 266 5.20 13.04 -44.60
N GLY A 267 4.29 12.97 -45.57
CA GLY A 267 2.84 12.90 -45.33
C GLY A 267 2.43 11.60 -44.61
N TYR A 268 2.97 10.45 -45.05
CA TYR A 268 2.71 9.16 -44.41
C TYR A 268 3.16 9.11 -42.95
N LEU A 269 4.32 9.71 -42.60
CA LEU A 269 4.77 9.79 -41.21
C LEU A 269 3.82 10.61 -40.31
N SER A 270 3.13 11.60 -40.86
CA SER A 270 2.20 12.44 -40.11
C SER A 270 0.88 11.74 -39.84
N ASP A 271 0.36 10.99 -40.81
CA ASP A 271 -0.86 10.19 -40.68
C ASP A 271 -0.67 8.97 -39.75
N ASP A 272 0.50 8.31 -39.81
CA ASP A 272 0.85 7.23 -38.89
C ASP A 272 0.91 7.72 -37.44
N ALA A 273 1.45 8.92 -37.21
CA ALA A 273 1.53 9.51 -35.89
C ALA A 273 0.15 9.87 -35.30
N GLU A 274 -0.79 10.33 -36.14
CA GLU A 274 -2.15 10.63 -35.71
C GLU A 274 -2.94 9.35 -35.40
N THR A 275 -2.73 8.30 -36.20
CA THR A 275 -3.29 6.96 -35.94
C THR A 275 -2.79 6.40 -34.60
N LEU A 276 -1.49 6.51 -34.32
CA LEU A 276 -0.90 6.09 -33.05
C LEU A 276 -1.44 6.92 -31.86
N ARG A 277 -1.65 8.24 -32.03
CA ARG A 277 -2.21 9.11 -31.00
C ARG A 277 -3.64 8.70 -30.61
N ARG A 278 -4.46 8.27 -31.58
CA ARG A 278 -5.80 7.75 -31.33
C ARG A 278 -5.75 6.43 -30.57
N ALA A 279 -4.92 5.48 -31.01
CA ALA A 279 -4.71 4.21 -30.32
C ALA A 279 -4.25 4.40 -28.85
N LEU A 280 -3.40 5.40 -28.59
CA LEU A 280 -2.96 5.77 -27.24
C LEU A 280 -4.13 6.27 -26.39
N ARG A 281 -4.97 7.15 -26.94
CA ARG A 281 -6.15 7.70 -26.23
C ARG A 281 -7.16 6.62 -25.88
N ASP A 282 -7.41 5.70 -26.81
CA ASP A 282 -8.32 4.58 -26.60
C ASP A 282 -7.78 3.61 -25.54
N SER A 283 -6.46 3.34 -25.57
CA SER A 283 -5.78 2.50 -24.57
C SER A 283 -5.86 3.11 -23.16
N PHE A 284 -5.70 4.43 -23.03
CA PHE A 284 -5.87 5.11 -21.74
C PHE A 284 -7.30 5.07 -21.23
N HIS A 285 -8.28 5.29 -22.11
CA HIS A 285 -9.69 5.21 -21.73
C HIS A 285 -10.04 3.80 -21.25
N SER A 286 -9.58 2.77 -21.97
CA SER A 286 -9.73 1.36 -21.61
C SER A 286 -9.08 1.03 -20.26
N ALA A 287 -7.86 1.50 -20.01
CA ALA A 287 -7.19 1.33 -18.72
C ALA A 287 -7.96 1.98 -17.56
N HIS A 288 -8.49 3.19 -17.77
CA HIS A 288 -9.27 3.90 -16.77
C HIS A 288 -10.64 3.23 -16.49
N GLU A 289 -11.27 2.68 -17.52
CA GLU A 289 -12.52 1.94 -17.41
C GLU A 289 -12.35 0.61 -16.67
N ALA A 290 -11.31 -0.17 -17.01
CA ALA A 290 -10.98 -1.40 -16.31
C ALA A 290 -10.73 -1.17 -14.81
N PHE A 291 -10.09 -0.06 -14.46
CA PHE A 291 -9.87 0.32 -13.07
C PHE A 291 -11.16 0.70 -12.32
N ARG A 292 -12.18 1.25 -12.99
CA ARG A 292 -13.51 1.44 -12.37
C ARG A 292 -14.19 0.11 -12.01
N HIS A 293 -13.96 -0.94 -12.78
CA HIS A 293 -14.56 -2.24 -12.49
C HIS A 293 -13.95 -2.94 -11.26
N LEU A 294 -12.77 -2.54 -10.81
CA LEU A 294 -12.17 -3.03 -9.56
C LEU A 294 -12.88 -2.48 -8.30
N ASP A 295 -13.55 -1.32 -8.38
CA ASP A 295 -14.30 -0.72 -7.25
C ASP A 295 -15.62 -1.45 -6.91
N GLY A 296 -16.01 -2.47 -7.69
CA GLY A 296 -17.21 -3.29 -7.48
C GLY A 296 -18.54 -2.63 -7.93
N PRO A 297 -19.57 -3.42 -8.27
CA PRO A 297 -20.89 -2.88 -8.63
C PRO A 297 -21.57 -2.23 -7.40
N PRO A 298 -22.36 -1.15 -7.58
CA PRO A 298 -23.17 -0.62 -6.49
C PRO A 298 -24.10 -1.71 -5.95
N PRO A 299 -24.35 -1.76 -4.62
CA PRO A 299 -25.29 -2.72 -4.08
C PRO A 299 -26.64 -2.54 -4.78
N PRO A 300 -27.35 -3.64 -5.13
CA PRO A 300 -28.66 -3.54 -5.74
C PRO A 300 -29.57 -2.74 -4.79
N ARG A 301 -30.30 -1.75 -5.35
CA ARG A 301 -31.24 -0.88 -4.61
C ARG A 301 -32.37 -1.65 -3.91
N ASP A 302 -32.46 -2.96 -4.16
CA ASP A 302 -33.52 -3.84 -3.67
C ASP A 302 -33.01 -4.90 -2.67
N ALA A 303 -31.77 -4.78 -2.15
CA ALA A 303 -31.34 -5.63 -1.05
C ALA A 303 -32.20 -5.30 0.20
N PRO A 304 -32.92 -6.27 0.79
CA PRO A 304 -33.66 -6.04 2.02
C PRO A 304 -32.67 -5.56 3.09
N LEU A 305 -32.96 -4.40 3.69
CA LEU A 305 -32.28 -3.92 4.88
C LEU A 305 -32.22 -5.07 5.90
N ALA A 306 -31.02 -5.58 6.17
CA ALA A 306 -30.80 -6.48 7.28
C ALA A 306 -31.25 -5.77 8.57
N PRO A 307 -32.03 -6.43 9.44
CA PRO A 307 -32.56 -5.80 10.63
C PRO A 307 -31.40 -5.35 11.52
N GLY A 308 -31.39 -4.05 11.82
CA GLY A 308 -30.35 -3.40 12.60
C GLY A 308 -30.16 -4.03 13.96
N ASP A 309 -28.90 -4.35 14.26
CA ASP A 309 -28.43 -4.68 15.60
C ASP A 309 -28.44 -3.41 16.45
N HIS A 310 -29.59 -3.11 17.05
CA HIS A 310 -29.73 -2.09 18.08
C HIS A 310 -29.15 -2.59 19.40
N ARG A 311 -27.81 -2.62 19.52
CA ARG A 311 -27.11 -2.64 20.82
C ARG A 311 -25.79 -1.87 20.75
N ASN A 312 -25.88 -0.57 21.00
CA ASN A 312 -25.14 0.06 22.10
C ASN A 312 -25.54 1.52 22.24
N GLY A 313 -26.15 1.81 23.38
CA GLY A 313 -26.56 3.15 23.76
C GLY A 313 -25.36 4.01 24.16
N SER A 314 -25.41 5.27 23.76
CA SER A 314 -24.97 6.40 24.58
C SER A 314 -25.87 7.59 24.21
N PRO A 315 -26.40 8.33 25.18
CA PRO A 315 -27.45 9.32 24.95
C PRO A 315 -26.87 10.62 24.39
N PRO A 316 -27.53 11.32 23.45
CA PRO A 316 -27.22 12.70 23.17
C PRO A 316 -27.92 13.60 24.19
N LEU A 317 -27.10 14.38 24.86
CA LEU A 317 -27.45 15.45 25.78
C LEU A 317 -28.16 16.58 25.02
N GLY A 318 -29.37 16.94 25.48
CA GLY A 318 -29.84 18.32 25.61
C GLY A 318 -29.89 19.24 24.37
N ASP A 319 -31.01 19.16 23.67
CA ASP A 319 -31.89 20.27 23.28
C ASP A 319 -31.43 21.71 23.60
N HIS A 320 -31.09 22.48 22.55
CA HIS A 320 -31.37 23.92 22.50
C HIS A 320 -31.53 24.41 21.05
N ARG A 321 -32.81 24.63 20.69
CA ARG A 321 -33.36 25.86 20.09
C ARG A 321 -32.47 26.62 19.08
N ASP A 322 -32.91 26.62 17.82
CA ASP A 322 -33.33 27.83 17.09
C ASP A 322 -33.34 27.56 15.58
N ALA A 323 -34.52 27.24 15.05
CA ALA A 323 -34.80 27.33 13.61
C ALA A 323 -35.93 28.36 13.42
N PRO A 324 -35.71 29.44 12.66
CA PRO A 324 -36.79 30.34 12.25
C PRO A 324 -37.55 29.76 11.05
N PRO A 325 -38.89 29.90 10.97
CA PRO A 325 -39.66 29.48 9.81
C PRO A 325 -39.79 30.61 8.79
N ALA A 326 -39.74 30.25 7.50
CA ALA A 326 -40.12 31.12 6.39
C ALA A 326 -40.63 30.25 5.21
N PRO A 327 -41.45 30.79 4.29
CA PRO A 327 -42.80 30.28 4.08
C PRO A 327 -43.11 29.86 2.63
N GLY A 328 -44.30 29.27 2.45
CA GLY A 328 -45.16 29.62 1.31
C GLY A 328 -45.04 28.79 0.05
N ASP A 329 -45.95 27.81 -0.07
CA ASP A 329 -46.89 27.61 -1.18
C ASP A 329 -46.59 28.32 -2.54
N HIS A 330 -46.48 27.52 -3.61
CA HIS A 330 -47.39 27.62 -4.76
C HIS A 330 -47.03 26.66 -5.91
N ARG A 331 -48.07 26.00 -6.44
CA ARG A 331 -48.26 25.55 -7.84
C ARG A 331 -47.40 24.36 -8.28
N ASN A 332 -47.88 23.38 -9.04
CA ASN A 332 -48.91 23.41 -10.07
C ASN A 332 -49.47 21.99 -10.28
N GLY A 333 -50.78 21.92 -10.56
CA GLY A 333 -51.42 20.70 -11.07
C GLY A 333 -51.26 20.55 -12.59
N SER A 334 -51.25 19.28 -13.01
CA SER A 334 -51.61 18.71 -14.33
C SER A 334 -51.70 17.19 -14.05
N SER A 335 -52.83 16.48 -14.01
CA SER A 335 -53.97 16.38 -14.93
C SER A 335 -53.52 16.30 -16.39
N ALA A 336 -53.89 15.34 -17.23
CA ALA A 336 -54.51 14.03 -17.13
C ALA A 336 -54.42 13.44 -18.56
N ALA A 337 -54.51 12.12 -18.66
CA ALA A 337 -55.10 11.36 -19.79
C ALA A 337 -54.44 11.43 -21.20
N ASP A 338 -53.92 10.27 -21.64
CA ASP A 338 -54.38 9.53 -22.85
C ASP A 338 -53.68 8.16 -22.81
N ARG A 339 -54.26 6.99 -22.55
CA ARG A 339 -55.36 6.21 -23.16
C ARG A 339 -55.12 5.87 -24.65
N GLY A 340 -55.03 4.56 -24.94
CA GLY A 340 -54.90 3.98 -26.28
C GLY A 340 -53.96 2.76 -26.25
N ASP A 341 -54.34 1.69 -25.55
CA ASP A 341 -54.96 0.47 -26.11
C ASP A 341 -54.04 -0.45 -26.95
N ARG A 342 -53.97 -1.70 -26.47
CA ARG A 342 -53.38 -2.94 -27.02
C ARG A 342 -54.21 -3.44 -28.23
N PRO A 343 -54.12 -4.70 -28.72
CA PRO A 343 -53.11 -5.80 -28.68
C PRO A 343 -52.74 -6.24 -30.13
N THR A 344 -51.90 -7.23 -30.45
CA THR A 344 -52.14 -8.70 -30.54
C THR A 344 -50.94 -9.30 -31.28
N THR A 345 -50.12 -10.17 -30.66
CA THR A 345 -50.09 -11.66 -30.80
C THR A 345 -49.03 -12.17 -31.82
N PRO A 346 -48.23 -13.21 -31.48
CA PRO A 346 -47.17 -13.86 -32.30
C PRO A 346 -47.79 -14.95 -33.24
N PRO A 347 -47.12 -15.93 -33.94
CA PRO A 347 -45.92 -16.73 -33.62
C PRO A 347 -45.06 -17.25 -34.83
N GLY A 348 -44.11 -18.16 -34.56
CA GLY A 348 -43.39 -19.01 -35.53
C GLY A 348 -41.89 -18.98 -35.25
N ASP A 349 -41.26 -19.94 -34.57
CA ASP A 349 -41.19 -21.41 -34.66
C ASP A 349 -40.53 -21.96 -35.94
N CYS A 350 -39.66 -22.95 -35.69
CA CYS A 350 -39.08 -23.98 -36.56
C CYS A 350 -37.76 -23.75 -37.34
N ARG A 351 -36.79 -24.60 -36.93
CA ARG A 351 -35.78 -25.34 -37.71
C ARG A 351 -34.61 -24.52 -38.25
N GLY A 352 -33.35 -24.95 -38.15
CA GLY A 352 -32.75 -26.24 -37.82
C GLY A 352 -31.41 -26.27 -38.55
N GLU A 353 -30.35 -26.78 -37.92
CA GLU A 353 -29.11 -27.09 -38.63
C GLU A 353 -28.53 -28.42 -38.14
N PRO A 354 -28.18 -29.33 -39.04
CA PRO A 354 -27.44 -30.56 -38.75
C PRO A 354 -25.95 -30.39 -39.06
N SER A 355 -25.10 -30.99 -38.22
CA SER A 355 -24.01 -31.94 -38.57
C SER A 355 -22.95 -31.97 -37.48
#